data_AF-A0A8S3UZV1-F1
#
_entry.id   AF-A0A8S3UZV1-F1
#
_cell.length_a   1.000
_cell.length_b   1.000
_cell.length_c   1.000
_cell.angle_alpha   90.00
_cell.angle_beta   90.00
_cell.angle_gamma   90.00
#
_symmetry.space_group_name_H-M   'P 1'
#
loop_
_entity.id
_entity.type
_entity.pdbx_description
1 polymer ?
#
loop_
_entity_poly.entity_id
_entity_poly.type
_entity_poly.pdbx_seq_one_letter_code
_entity_poly.pdbx_strand_id
1 'polypeptide(L)'
;MINASDFETITEIFKVQSKNCSRTSWFCLDFNFLPPSFFNHLLVTLVKDYVLCTDQDGRVQLYRGIGIFNLETNGCKKLVACLSENAIAVQVWEYHNEEQHICNANYSTIREYLISTVNLLQRRYKMNIQYTCFFKCPEGKYYKTAGKVSCDETGEHYFCPEHGITHSLEDLRKIWLQVRLLK
;
A
#
# COMPACT_ATOMS: atom_id res chain seq x y z
N MET A 1 22.12 -2.33 2.93
CA MET A 1 21.86 -3.34 3.97
C MET A 1 20.35 -3.51 4.05
N ILE A 2 19.82 -4.74 3.95
CA ILE A 2 18.39 -4.99 4.15
C ILE A 2 18.20 -5.19 5.65
N ASN A 3 17.41 -4.34 6.29
CA ASN A 3 17.15 -4.46 7.72
C ASN A 3 16.14 -5.59 8.00
N ALA A 4 16.37 -6.35 9.07
CA ALA A 4 15.40 -7.31 9.60
C ALA A 4 14.62 -6.63 10.72
N SER A 5 13.36 -6.28 10.47
CA SER A 5 12.44 -5.71 11.46
C SER A 5 11.03 -6.14 11.07
N ASP A 6 10.20 -6.43 12.07
CA ASP A 6 8.78 -6.67 11.81
C ASP A 6 8.05 -5.37 11.47
N PHE A 7 6.87 -5.52 10.87
CA PHE A 7 6.08 -4.37 10.41
C PHE A 7 5.65 -3.48 11.58
N GLU A 8 5.36 -4.07 12.74
CA GLU A 8 5.01 -3.36 13.96
C GLU A 8 6.14 -2.42 14.41
N THR A 9 7.39 -2.90 14.46
CA THR A 9 8.58 -2.08 14.80
C THR A 9 8.77 -0.94 13.82
N ILE A 10 8.66 -1.21 12.52
CA ILE A 10 8.75 -0.19 11.48
C ILE A 10 7.66 0.86 11.70
N THR A 11 6.44 0.41 11.92
CA THR A 11 5.29 1.28 12.15
C THR A 11 5.52 2.21 13.36
N GLU A 12 6.10 1.71 14.45
CA GLU A 12 6.43 2.53 15.62
C GLU A 12 7.50 3.60 15.31
N ILE A 13 8.56 3.27 14.56
CA ILE A 13 9.57 4.25 14.11
C ILE A 13 8.91 5.44 13.41
N PHE A 14 7.90 5.15 12.58
CA PHE A 14 7.20 6.15 11.78
C PHE A 14 6.05 6.85 12.50
N LYS A 15 5.47 6.26 13.55
CA LYS A 15 4.51 6.92 14.44
C LYS A 15 5.19 7.97 15.33
N VAL A 16 6.37 7.66 15.87
CA VAL A 16 7.12 8.58 16.74
C VAL A 16 7.49 9.88 16.02
N GLN A 17 7.61 9.84 14.68
CA GLN A 17 7.95 11.00 13.86
C GLN A 17 6.81 12.03 13.69
N SER A 18 5.56 11.71 14.02
CA SER A 18 4.43 12.64 13.83
C SER A 18 3.22 12.27 14.69
N LYS A 19 2.66 13.22 15.44
CA LYS A 19 1.41 13.00 16.17
C LYS A 19 0.17 12.87 15.26
N ASN A 20 0.25 13.32 14.00
CA ASN A 20 -0.85 13.37 13.05
C ASN A 20 -0.51 12.60 11.75
N CYS A 21 -0.44 11.27 11.84
CA CYS A 21 -0.31 10.39 10.67
C CYS A 21 -1.68 9.85 10.28
N SER A 22 -2.18 10.17 9.10
CA SER A 22 -3.32 9.50 8.48
C SER A 22 -2.87 8.43 7.49
N ARG A 23 -3.64 7.37 7.35
CA ARG A 23 -3.34 6.27 6.44
C ARG A 23 -4.50 6.04 5.47
N THR A 24 -4.18 5.74 4.22
CA THR A 24 -5.18 5.28 3.27
C THR A 24 -5.64 3.87 3.61
N SER A 25 -6.72 3.40 2.99
CA SER A 25 -6.96 1.95 2.91
C SER A 25 -5.76 1.23 2.29
N TRP A 26 -5.56 -0.04 2.63
CA TRP A 26 -4.61 -0.87 1.89
C TRP A 26 -5.20 -1.23 0.54
N PHE A 27 -4.38 -1.18 -0.51
CA PHE A 27 -4.64 -1.84 -1.78
C PHE A 27 -3.79 -3.10 -1.86
N CYS A 28 -4.44 -4.25 -2.03
CA CYS A 28 -3.80 -5.57 -1.98
C CYS A 28 -3.98 -6.30 -3.32
N LEU A 29 -2.89 -6.89 -3.81
CA LEU A 29 -2.89 -7.91 -4.85
C LEU A 29 -2.67 -9.26 -4.18
N ASP A 30 -3.71 -10.08 -4.12
CA ASP A 30 -3.69 -11.39 -3.47
C ASP A 30 -3.59 -12.48 -4.54
N PHE A 31 -2.51 -13.24 -4.52
CA PHE A 31 -2.13 -14.21 -5.54
C PHE A 31 -2.50 -15.62 -5.08
N ASN A 32 -2.83 -16.51 -6.01
CA ASN A 32 -2.91 -17.94 -5.68
C ASN A 32 -1.52 -18.52 -5.36
N PHE A 33 -0.49 -17.93 -5.97
CA PHE A 33 0.92 -18.19 -5.70
C PHE A 33 1.71 -16.94 -6.07
N LEU A 34 2.48 -16.39 -5.13
CA LEU A 34 3.33 -15.23 -5.38
C LEU A 34 4.80 -15.67 -5.60
N PRO A 35 5.35 -15.56 -6.82
CA PRO A 35 6.75 -15.88 -7.04
C PRO A 35 7.65 -14.96 -6.19
N PRO A 36 8.67 -15.50 -5.49
CA PRO A 36 9.54 -14.70 -4.62
C PRO A 36 10.20 -13.50 -5.31
N SER A 37 10.43 -13.57 -6.62
CA SER A 37 11.07 -12.51 -7.40
C SER A 37 10.14 -11.33 -7.71
N PHE A 38 8.81 -11.50 -7.66
CA PHE A 38 7.86 -10.47 -8.09
C PHE A 38 7.94 -9.21 -7.23
N PHE A 39 7.98 -9.39 -5.91
CA PHE A 39 8.11 -8.26 -5.00
C PHE A 39 9.44 -7.53 -5.17
N ASN A 40 10.54 -8.25 -5.37
CA ASN A 40 11.84 -7.63 -5.62
C ASN A 40 11.85 -6.82 -6.92
N HIS A 41 11.24 -7.33 -7.99
CA HIS A 41 11.08 -6.58 -9.23
C HIS A 41 10.21 -5.33 -9.04
N LEU A 42 9.13 -5.45 -8.28
CA LEU A 42 8.30 -4.30 -7.94
C LEU A 42 9.12 -3.25 -7.20
N LEU A 43 9.85 -3.62 -6.14
CA LEU A 43 10.71 -2.69 -5.39
C LEU A 43 11.73 -2.00 -6.29
N VAL A 44 12.41 -2.76 -7.17
CA VAL A 44 13.38 -2.19 -8.11
C VAL A 44 12.73 -1.18 -9.05
N THR A 45 11.49 -1.41 -9.45
CA THR A 45 10.78 -0.48 -10.33
C THR A 45 10.35 0.77 -9.55
N LEU A 46 9.83 0.62 -8.33
CA LEU A 46 9.51 1.73 -7.43
C LEU A 46 10.72 2.60 -7.08
N VAL A 47 11.91 2.03 -6.89
CA VAL A 47 13.15 2.80 -6.62
C VAL A 47 13.55 3.69 -7.81
N LYS A 48 13.12 3.38 -9.04
CA LYS A 48 13.40 4.23 -10.20
C LYS A 48 12.54 5.48 -10.21
N ASP A 49 11.31 5.37 -9.71
CA ASP A 49 10.30 6.42 -9.79
C ASP A 49 10.18 7.22 -8.49
N TYR A 50 10.57 6.64 -7.35
CA TYR A 50 10.44 7.22 -6.03
C TYR A 50 11.73 7.12 -5.21
N VAL A 51 11.96 8.14 -4.38
CA VAL A 51 13.09 8.17 -3.44
C VAL A 51 12.78 7.30 -2.24
N LEU A 52 13.68 6.40 -1.85
CA LEU A 52 13.52 5.63 -0.62
C LEU A 52 13.52 6.55 0.60
N CYS A 53 12.62 6.30 1.54
CA CYS A 53 12.59 7.05 2.79
C CYS A 53 13.85 6.74 3.61
N THR A 54 14.34 7.75 4.33
CA THR A 54 15.40 7.61 5.34
C THR A 54 14.83 7.93 6.72
N ASP A 55 15.34 7.27 7.76
CA ASP A 55 15.07 7.69 9.14
C ASP A 55 15.94 8.90 9.55
N GLN A 56 15.83 9.31 10.80
CA GLN A 56 16.60 10.42 11.39
C GLN A 56 18.12 10.17 11.36
N ASP A 57 18.55 8.91 11.35
CA ASP A 57 19.95 8.50 11.27
C ASP A 57 20.44 8.39 9.81
N GLY A 58 19.61 8.76 8.83
CA GLY A 58 19.91 8.66 7.40
C GLY A 58 19.87 7.23 6.86
N ARG A 59 19.33 6.27 7.61
CA ARG A 59 19.26 4.86 7.18
C ARG A 59 18.07 4.66 6.25
N VAL A 60 18.35 4.05 5.11
CA VAL A 60 17.34 3.72 4.09
C VAL A 60 16.34 2.72 4.64
N GLN A 61 15.06 3.01 4.46
CA GLN A 61 13.93 2.27 5.01
C GLN A 61 13.48 1.17 4.04
N LEU A 62 14.40 0.22 3.82
CA LEU A 62 14.21 -0.96 3.00
C LEU A 62 14.50 -2.21 3.83
N TYR A 63 13.46 -3.01 4.02
CA TYR A 63 13.47 -4.19 4.88
C TYR A 63 13.12 -5.43 4.06
N ARG A 64 13.33 -6.61 4.65
CA ARG A 64 12.92 -7.86 4.01
C ARG A 64 11.39 -7.89 3.89
N GLY A 65 10.90 -7.73 2.66
CA GLY A 65 9.47 -7.73 2.38
C GLY A 65 8.78 -6.39 2.62
N ILE A 66 9.49 -5.29 2.91
CA ILE A 66 8.87 -3.97 3.09
C ILE A 66 9.77 -2.89 2.46
N GLY A 67 9.19 -2.00 1.67
CA GLY A 67 9.85 -0.80 1.15
C GLY A 67 9.02 0.44 1.44
N ILE A 68 9.69 1.51 1.88
CA ILE A 68 9.05 2.80 2.19
C ILE A 68 9.67 3.87 1.32
N PHE A 69 8.82 4.59 0.59
CA PHE A 69 9.22 5.55 -0.45
C PHE A 69 8.56 6.90 -0.19
N ASN A 70 9.30 7.99 -0.41
CA ASN A 70 8.74 9.33 -0.40
C ASN A 70 7.98 9.57 -1.71
N LEU A 71 6.69 9.88 -1.63
CA LEU A 71 5.87 10.28 -2.77
C LEU A 71 6.05 11.75 -3.14
N GLU A 72 6.48 12.57 -2.19
CA GLU A 72 6.72 13.99 -2.35
C GLU A 72 8.08 14.37 -1.76
N THR A 73 8.70 15.43 -2.28
CA THR A 73 10.02 15.90 -1.85
C THR A 73 10.07 16.41 -0.41
N ASN A 74 8.93 16.84 0.14
CA ASN A 74 8.80 17.28 1.53
C ASN A 74 8.80 16.12 2.54
N GLY A 75 8.70 14.86 2.09
CA GLY A 75 8.62 13.68 2.96
C GLY A 75 7.29 13.52 3.72
N CYS A 76 6.29 14.37 3.46
CA CYS A 76 4.99 14.36 4.13
C CYS A 76 4.09 13.21 3.65
N LYS A 77 4.40 12.59 2.52
CA LYS A 77 3.66 11.43 2.01
C LYS A 77 4.61 10.28 1.71
N LYS A 78 4.32 9.12 2.29
CA LYS A 78 5.13 7.92 2.14
C LYS A 78 4.29 6.79 1.55
N LEU A 79 4.75 6.18 0.47
CA LEU A 79 4.22 4.93 -0.05
C LEU A 79 4.91 3.77 0.67
N VAL A 80 4.11 2.93 1.32
CA VAL A 80 4.57 1.71 1.97
C VAL A 80 4.15 0.54 1.11
N ALA A 81 5.11 -0.28 0.68
CA ALA A 81 4.89 -1.50 -0.08
C ALA A 81 5.34 -2.71 0.77
N CYS A 82 4.43 -3.66 0.97
CA CYS A 82 4.61 -4.80 1.83
C CYS A 82 4.39 -6.13 1.09
N LEU A 83 5.17 -7.13 1.47
CA LEU A 83 5.06 -8.52 1.07
C LEU A 83 4.44 -9.32 2.22
N SER A 84 3.45 -10.14 1.87
CA SER A 84 2.93 -11.25 2.68
C SER A 84 3.13 -12.56 1.91
N GLU A 85 2.74 -13.69 2.51
CA GLU A 85 2.97 -15.03 1.95
C GLU A 85 2.57 -15.13 0.47
N ASN A 86 1.35 -14.69 0.15
CA ASN A 86 0.84 -14.67 -1.22
C ASN A 86 0.23 -13.32 -1.61
N ALA A 87 0.62 -12.23 -0.96
CA ALA A 87 0.06 -10.92 -1.27
C ALA A 87 1.13 -9.83 -1.35
N ILE A 88 0.91 -8.88 -2.24
CA ILE A 88 1.59 -7.58 -2.24
C ILE A 88 0.56 -6.54 -1.83
N ALA A 89 0.86 -5.76 -0.81
CA ALA A 89 -0.03 -4.71 -0.32
C ALA A 89 0.68 -3.36 -0.35
N VAL A 90 -0.05 -2.31 -0.69
CA VAL A 90 0.44 -0.93 -0.59
C VAL A 90 -0.51 -0.05 0.20
N GLN A 91 0.05 0.95 0.87
CA GLN A 91 -0.68 1.97 1.61
C GLN A 91 0.08 3.28 1.53
N VAL A 92 -0.63 4.40 1.54
CA VAL A 92 0.00 5.72 1.67
C VAL A 92 -0.19 6.23 3.09
N TRP A 93 0.91 6.70 3.67
CA TRP A 93 0.97 7.37 4.97
C TRP A 93 1.15 8.87 4.72
N GLU A 94 0.24 9.66 5.25
CA GLU A 94 0.25 11.12 5.11
C GLU A 94 0.46 11.75 6.49
N TYR A 95 1.43 12.64 6.54
CA TYR A 95 1.90 13.33 7.73
C TYR A 95 1.54 14.80 7.63
N HIS A 96 0.62 15.24 8.50
CA HIS A 96 0.11 16.60 8.48
C HIS A 96 0.70 17.39 9.63
N ASN A 97 1.18 18.61 9.33
CA ASN A 97 1.29 19.64 10.36
C ASN A 97 -0.13 20.21 10.57
N GLU A 98 -0.46 20.59 11.80
CA GLU A 98 -1.81 20.77 12.41
C GLU A 98 -2.88 21.59 11.62
N GLU A 99 -2.59 22.13 10.44
CA GLU A 99 -3.48 23.01 9.66
C GLU A 99 -3.85 22.53 8.23
N GLN A 100 -3.30 21.42 7.73
CA GLN A 100 -3.61 20.93 6.38
C GLN A 100 -4.25 19.54 6.42
N HIS A 101 -5.54 19.49 6.76
CA HIS A 101 -6.33 18.28 6.57
C HIS A 101 -6.99 18.30 5.19
N ILE A 102 -6.90 17.15 4.50
CA ILE A 102 -7.62 16.78 3.27
C ILE A 102 -6.89 17.20 1.99
N CYS A 103 -5.91 16.38 1.59
CA CYS A 103 -5.59 16.28 0.17
C CYS A 103 -6.64 15.35 -0.45
N ASN A 104 -7.36 15.81 -1.49
CA ASN A 104 -8.14 14.95 -2.39
C ASN A 104 -7.18 14.07 -3.21
N ALA A 105 -6.41 13.24 -2.52
CA ALA A 105 -5.34 12.48 -3.12
C ALA A 105 -5.91 11.27 -3.85
N ASN A 106 -5.56 11.18 -5.12
CA ASN A 106 -5.89 10.06 -5.98
C ASN A 106 -4.59 9.33 -6.31
N TYR A 107 -4.50 8.10 -5.84
CA TYR A 107 -3.38 7.18 -6.05
C TYR A 107 -3.73 6.06 -7.04
N SER A 108 -4.71 6.28 -7.93
CA SER A 108 -5.07 5.32 -8.99
C SER A 108 -3.90 5.00 -9.91
N THR A 109 -3.03 5.97 -10.16
CA THR A 109 -1.81 5.77 -10.96
C THR A 109 -0.86 4.78 -10.31
N ILE A 110 -0.70 4.81 -8.98
CA ILE A 110 0.11 3.82 -8.24
C ILE A 110 -0.51 2.43 -8.37
N ARG A 111 -1.84 2.32 -8.23
CA ARG A 111 -2.58 1.06 -8.45
C ARG A 111 -2.39 0.52 -9.87
N GLU A 112 -2.60 1.34 -10.88
CA GLU A 112 -2.45 0.97 -12.29
C GLU A 112 -1.02 0.53 -12.60
N TYR A 113 -0.04 1.23 -12.04
CA TYR A 113 1.36 0.89 -12.15
C TYR A 113 1.67 -0.48 -11.54
N LEU A 114 1.18 -0.78 -10.33
CA LEU A 114 1.34 -2.09 -9.67
C LEU A 114 0.78 -3.22 -10.55
N ILE A 115 -0.45 -3.04 -11.05
CA ILE A 115 -1.10 -4.00 -11.95
C ILE A 115 -0.30 -4.18 -13.24
N SER A 116 0.16 -3.09 -13.85
CA SER A 116 0.95 -3.14 -15.09
C SER A 116 2.28 -3.86 -14.88
N THR A 117 2.92 -3.67 -13.73
CA THR A 117 4.17 -4.32 -13.35
C THR A 117 3.98 -5.83 -13.21
N VAL A 118 2.93 -6.27 -12.52
CA VAL A 118 2.58 -7.70 -12.42
C VAL A 118 2.34 -8.29 -13.81
N ASN A 119 1.55 -7.62 -14.66
CA ASN A 119 1.27 -8.07 -16.03
C ASN A 119 2.54 -8.13 -16.91
N LEU A 120 3.49 -7.21 -16.71
CA LEU A 120 4.77 -7.23 -17.40
C LEU A 120 5.62 -8.42 -16.96
N LEU A 121 5.70 -8.70 -15.65
CA LEU A 121 6.47 -9.81 -15.11
C LEU A 121 5.90 -11.16 -15.54
N GLN A 122 4.57 -11.32 -15.52
CA GLN A 122 3.91 -12.52 -16.03
C GLN A 122 4.28 -12.78 -17.49
N ARG A 123 4.21 -11.76 -18.36
CA ARG A 123 4.62 -11.85 -19.76
C ARG A 123 6.11 -12.19 -19.91
N ARG A 124 6.99 -11.52 -19.16
CA ARG A 124 8.44 -11.71 -19.20
C ARG A 124 8.83 -13.15 -18.84
N TYR A 125 8.19 -13.72 -17.83
CA TYR A 125 8.51 -15.06 -17.34
C TYR A 125 7.61 -16.15 -17.92
N LYS A 126 6.71 -15.82 -18.85
CA LYS A 126 5.73 -16.75 -19.45
C LYS A 126 4.94 -17.52 -18.39
N MET A 127 4.51 -16.82 -17.34
CA MET A 127 3.71 -17.38 -16.26
C MET A 127 2.27 -16.88 -16.37
N ASN A 128 1.31 -17.72 -15.99
CA ASN A 128 -0.10 -17.34 -15.88
C ASN A 128 -0.49 -17.36 -14.40
N ILE A 129 -0.32 -16.23 -13.73
CA ILE A 129 -0.52 -16.13 -12.28
C ILE A 129 -1.84 -15.44 -12.03
N GLN A 130 -2.75 -16.14 -11.37
CA GLN A 130 -4.02 -15.59 -10.96
C GLN A 130 -3.84 -14.76 -9.68
N TYR A 131 -4.44 -13.58 -9.67
CA TYR A 131 -4.54 -12.72 -8.51
C TYR A 131 -5.85 -11.96 -8.51
N THR A 132 -6.29 -11.57 -7.31
CA THR A 132 -7.48 -10.76 -7.09
C THR A 132 -7.09 -9.48 -6.36
N CYS A 133 -7.76 -8.38 -6.68
CA CYS A 133 -7.52 -7.10 -6.02
C CYS A 133 -8.47 -6.93 -4.84
N PHE A 134 -7.94 -6.50 -3.70
CA PHE A 134 -8.71 -6.25 -2.49
C PHE A 134 -8.37 -4.89 -1.86
N PHE A 135 -9.32 -4.35 -1.11
CA PHE A 135 -9.09 -3.29 -0.14
C PHE A 135 -9.08 -3.84 1.28
N LYS A 136 -8.33 -3.20 2.18
CA LYS A 136 -8.49 -3.36 3.64
C LYS A 136 -8.59 -2.00 4.32
N CYS A 137 -9.20 -1.97 5.51
CA CYS A 137 -9.26 -0.75 6.30
C CYS A 137 -7.85 -0.21 6.62
N PRO A 138 -7.70 1.10 6.87
CA PRO A 138 -6.39 1.72 7.08
C PRO A 138 -5.56 1.11 8.23
N GLU A 139 -6.22 0.73 9.32
CA GLU A 139 -5.54 0.12 10.48
C GLU A 139 -5.42 -1.41 10.37
N GLY A 140 -5.99 -2.01 9.32
CA GLY A 140 -5.95 -3.44 9.04
C GLY A 140 -4.53 -3.98 8.93
N LYS A 141 -4.28 -5.18 9.46
CA LYS A 141 -3.01 -5.87 9.22
C LYS A 141 -2.99 -6.40 7.79
N TYR A 142 -2.10 -5.87 6.95
CA TYR A 142 -2.05 -6.20 5.51
C TYR A 142 -1.89 -7.70 5.23
N TYR A 143 -1.20 -8.44 6.12
CA TYR A 143 -0.94 -9.86 6.00
C TYR A 143 -2.10 -10.77 6.44
N LYS A 144 -3.13 -10.24 7.12
CA LYS A 144 -4.28 -11.04 7.54
C LYS A 144 -5.30 -11.19 6.40
N THR A 145 -5.89 -12.37 6.26
CA THR A 145 -6.98 -12.61 5.29
C THR A 145 -8.29 -11.98 5.74
N ALA A 146 -8.52 -11.89 7.05
CA ALA A 146 -9.70 -11.26 7.61
C ALA A 146 -9.82 -9.80 7.14
N GLY A 147 -11.05 -9.35 6.89
CA GLY A 147 -11.30 -7.96 6.54
C GLY A 147 -10.73 -7.51 5.19
N LYS A 148 -10.56 -8.41 4.23
CA LYS A 148 -10.38 -8.06 2.81
C LYS A 148 -11.75 -7.82 2.17
N VAL A 149 -11.82 -6.84 1.28
CA VAL A 149 -12.99 -6.52 0.45
C VAL A 149 -12.59 -6.55 -1.01
N SER A 150 -13.30 -7.27 -1.86
CA SER A 150 -12.99 -7.27 -3.29
C SER A 150 -13.05 -5.85 -3.86
N CYS A 151 -12.14 -5.51 -4.77
CA CYS A 151 -12.22 -4.22 -5.48
C CYS A 151 -13.51 -4.09 -6.30
N ASP A 152 -14.10 -5.21 -6.71
CA ASP A 152 -15.33 -5.28 -7.51
C ASP A 152 -16.60 -5.41 -6.65
N GLU A 153 -16.46 -5.45 -5.32
CA GLU A 153 -17.60 -5.57 -4.40
C GLU A 153 -18.60 -4.44 -4.67
N THR A 154 -19.90 -4.69 -4.54
CA THR A 154 -20.92 -3.64 -4.74
C THR A 154 -21.70 -3.46 -3.46
N GLY A 155 -21.63 -2.26 -2.89
CA GLY A 155 -22.31 -1.93 -1.64
C GLY A 155 -21.88 -0.56 -1.12
N GLU A 156 -22.54 -0.09 -0.07
CA GLU A 156 -22.23 1.20 0.56
C GLU A 156 -21.23 1.06 1.71
N HIS A 157 -21.31 -0.04 2.44
CA HIS A 157 -20.61 -0.23 3.70
C HIS A 157 -19.90 -1.58 3.78
N TYR A 158 -18.82 -1.60 4.54
CA TYR A 158 -18.07 -2.80 4.84
C TYR A 158 -17.73 -2.85 6.33
N PHE A 159 -17.93 -4.01 6.96
CA PHE A 159 -17.56 -4.23 8.34
C PHE A 159 -16.14 -4.80 8.45
N CYS A 160 -15.26 -4.13 9.19
CA CYS A 160 -13.93 -4.61 9.50
C CYS A 160 -13.95 -5.51 10.75
N PRO A 161 -13.78 -6.85 10.60
CA PRO A 161 -13.79 -7.76 11.74
C PRO A 161 -12.54 -7.64 12.62
N GLU A 162 -11.45 -7.04 12.13
CA GLU A 162 -10.23 -6.85 12.92
C GLU A 162 -10.38 -5.76 13.99
N HIS A 163 -11.22 -4.76 13.73
CA HIS A 163 -11.38 -3.59 14.59
C HIS A 163 -12.81 -3.39 15.10
N GLY A 164 -13.78 -4.16 14.58
CA GLY A 164 -15.19 -4.03 14.95
C GLY A 164 -15.83 -2.74 14.44
N ILE A 165 -15.33 -2.16 13.35
CA ILE A 165 -15.76 -0.87 12.82
C ILE A 165 -16.34 -1.04 11.41
N THR A 166 -17.45 -0.37 11.13
CA THR A 166 -18.01 -0.26 9.77
C THR A 166 -17.40 0.96 9.06
N HIS A 167 -16.90 0.74 7.85
CA HIS A 167 -16.36 1.78 6.98
C HIS A 167 -17.27 1.99 5.76
N SER A 168 -17.25 3.20 5.20
CA SER A 168 -17.76 3.45 3.86
C SER A 168 -16.89 2.72 2.83
N LEU A 169 -17.51 1.95 1.93
CA LEU A 169 -16.82 1.32 0.82
C LEU A 169 -16.26 2.37 -0.15
N GLU A 170 -16.97 3.49 -0.32
CA GLU A 170 -16.49 4.61 -1.14
C GLU A 170 -15.20 5.20 -0.58
N ASP A 171 -15.10 5.40 0.73
CA ASP A 171 -13.89 5.94 1.36
C ASP A 171 -12.68 5.03 1.18
N LEU A 172 -12.88 3.71 1.23
CA LEU A 172 -11.82 2.74 0.96
C LEU A 172 -11.37 2.78 -0.50
N ARG A 173 -12.26 3.15 -1.44
CA ARG A 173 -12.05 3.05 -2.90
C ARG A 173 -11.58 4.33 -3.54
N LYS A 174 -12.14 5.47 -3.15
CA LYS A 174 -12.02 6.76 -3.87
C LYS A 174 -10.57 7.22 -4.02
N ILE A 175 -9.71 6.77 -3.10
CA ILE A 175 -8.28 7.05 -3.10
C ILE A 175 -7.55 6.23 -4.16
N TRP A 176 -8.00 5.01 -4.46
CA TRP A 176 -7.31 4.07 -5.35
C TRP A 176 -7.97 3.91 -6.71
N LEU A 177 -9.26 4.25 -6.83
CA LEU A 177 -10.03 4.15 -8.05
C LEU A 177 -10.26 5.56 -8.60
N GLN A 178 -9.87 5.79 -9.85
CA GLN A 178 -10.28 7.00 -10.54
C GLN A 178 -11.80 6.93 -10.73
N VAL A 179 -12.55 7.68 -9.93
CA VAL A 179 -13.98 7.86 -10.15
C VAL A 179 -14.13 8.66 -11.43
N ARG A 180 -14.29 7.98 -12.56
CA ARG A 180 -14.82 8.62 -13.76
C ARG A 180 -16.26 8.94 -13.44
N LEU A 181 -16.54 10.20 -13.12
CA LEU A 181 -17.90 10.72 -13.24
C LEU A 181 -18.30 10.49 -14.69
N LEU A 182 -19.12 9.46 -14.94
CA LEU A 182 -19.81 9.31 -16.21
C LEU A 182 -20.69 10.56 -16.34
N LYS A 183 -20.31 11.45 -17.26
CA LYS A 183 -21.15 12.56 -17.69
C LYS A 183 -22.19 12.05 -18.68
#